data_AF-A0A640W3U4-F1
#
_entry.id   AF-A0A640W3U4-F1
#
_cell.length_a   1.000
_cell.length_b   1.000
_cell.length_c   1.000
_cell.angle_alpha   90.00
_cell.angle_beta   90.00
_cell.angle_gamma   90.00
#
_symmetry.space_group_name_H-M   'P 1'
#
loop_
_entity.id
_entity.type
_entity.pdbx_description
1 polymer ?
#
loop_
_entity_poly.entity_id
_entity_poly.type
_entity_poly.pdbx_seq_one_letter_code
_entity_poly.pdbx_strand_id
1 'polypeptide(L)'
;MKQEEENAIKILVIIFLISFSILLSSIYKMQLKGYTFYQHFFYLPIVLSSFWWRRKGIWIAIFLGAFTITMALFPNQPKELFSSIVRAAMFVIVASLVGILSEEKTKALEKEIEFKLKTAHFFFNPIAIAEGFLELAMERANEEVKKDLETTKNAIERIKKVVENVVERGEIKE
;
A
#
# COMPACT_ATOMS: atom_id res chain seq x y z
N MET A 1 16.21 -3.29 12.44
CA MET A 1 15.33 -4.07 13.35
C MET A 1 13.89 -4.14 12.86
N LYS A 2 12.97 -3.20 13.14
CA LYS A 2 11.52 -3.36 12.77
C LYS A 2 11.26 -3.61 11.27
N GLN A 3 11.94 -2.88 10.37
CA GLN A 3 11.78 -3.05 8.92
C GLN A 3 12.34 -4.39 8.41
N GLU A 4 13.40 -4.88 9.04
CA GLU A 4 14.04 -6.16 8.69
C GLU A 4 13.19 -7.34 9.17
N GLU A 5 12.62 -7.24 10.37
CA GLU A 5 11.67 -8.22 10.90
C GLU A 5 10.42 -8.32 10.02
N GLU A 6 9.86 -7.19 9.59
CA GLU A 6 8.70 -7.16 8.68
C GLU A 6 9.04 -7.84 7.34
N ASN A 7 10.21 -7.54 6.76
CA ASN A 7 10.66 -8.15 5.52
C ASN A 7 10.90 -9.66 5.67
N ALA A 8 11.47 -10.10 6.80
CA ALA A 8 11.67 -11.52 7.09
C ALA A 8 10.34 -12.26 7.20
N ILE A 9 9.35 -11.70 7.89
CA ILE A 9 8.00 -12.27 8.00
C ILE A 9 7.35 -12.37 6.61
N LYS A 10 7.42 -11.32 5.78
CA LYS A 10 6.89 -11.36 4.42
C LYS A 10 7.51 -12.50 3.60
N ILE A 11 8.83 -12.64 3.64
CA ILE A 11 9.55 -13.71 2.93
C ILE A 11 9.11 -15.07 3.44
N LEU A 12 9.04 -15.25 4.77
CA LEU A 12 8.60 -16.49 5.40
C LEU A 12 7.18 -16.89 4.94
N VAL A 13 6.25 -15.93 4.92
CA VAL A 13 4.87 -16.15 4.46
C VAL A 13 4.84 -16.58 3.00
N ILE A 14 5.61 -15.94 2.12
CA ILE A 14 5.69 -16.34 0.71
C ILE A 14 6.25 -17.76 0.55
N ILE A 15 7.34 -18.09 1.25
CA ILE A 15 7.95 -19.42 1.20
C ILE A 15 6.95 -20.48 1.67
N PHE A 16 6.26 -20.22 2.79
CA PHE A 16 5.22 -21.10 3.31
C PHE A 16 4.08 -21.30 2.30
N LEU A 17 3.57 -20.22 1.71
CA LEU A 17 2.47 -20.30 0.73
C LEU A 17 2.89 -21.04 -0.55
N ILE A 18 4.12 -20.83 -1.04
CA ILE A 18 4.67 -21.57 -2.19
C ILE A 18 4.78 -23.06 -1.85
N SER A 19 5.38 -23.39 -0.70
CA SER A 19 5.53 -24.77 -0.25
C SER A 19 4.18 -25.47 -0.11
N PHE A 20 3.21 -24.79 0.52
CA PHE A 20 1.85 -25.29 0.67
C PHE A 20 1.15 -25.50 -0.68
N SER A 21 1.31 -24.57 -1.64
CA SER A 21 0.74 -24.68 -2.98
C SER A 21 1.32 -25.86 -3.77
N ILE A 22 2.63 -26.10 -3.64
CA ILE A 22 3.31 -27.24 -4.28
C ILE A 22 2.85 -28.56 -3.64
N LEU A 23 2.74 -28.61 -2.31
CA LEU A 23 2.29 -29.81 -1.59
C LEU A 23 0.85 -30.19 -1.97
N LEU A 24 -0.06 -29.22 -2.02
CA LEU A 24 -1.42 -29.41 -2.53
C LEU A 24 -1.38 -29.99 -3.95
N SER A 25 -0.62 -29.37 -4.86
CA SER A 25 -0.47 -29.84 -6.23
C SER A 25 0.02 -31.29 -6.32
N SER A 26 0.92 -31.72 -5.43
CA SER A 26 1.44 -33.09 -5.40
C SER A 26 0.37 -34.10 -4.95
N ILE A 27 -0.36 -33.81 -3.86
CA ILE A 27 -1.41 -34.69 -3.33
C ILE A 27 -2.54 -34.86 -4.37
N TYR A 28 -3.02 -33.77 -4.96
CA TYR A 28 -4.12 -33.83 -5.93
C TYR A 28 -3.73 -34.57 -7.21
N LYS A 29 -2.48 -34.43 -7.69
CA LYS A 29 -1.99 -35.18 -8.86
C LYS A 29 -1.93 -36.69 -8.58
N MET A 30 -1.71 -37.09 -7.32
CA MET A 30 -1.65 -38.49 -6.92
C MET A 30 -3.04 -39.12 -6.70
N GLN A 31 -4.02 -38.37 -6.17
CA GLN A 31 -5.33 -38.91 -5.79
C GLN A 31 -6.50 -38.62 -6.76
N LEU A 32 -6.53 -37.50 -7.52
CA LEU A 32 -7.71 -37.10 -8.31
C LEU A 32 -7.37 -36.70 -9.76
N LYS A 33 -7.62 -37.61 -10.70
CA LYS A 33 -7.39 -37.42 -12.15
C LYS A 33 -8.47 -36.55 -12.85
N GLY A 34 -8.84 -35.39 -12.31
CA GLY A 34 -9.85 -34.56 -12.99
C GLY A 34 -10.16 -33.16 -12.46
N TYR A 35 -9.71 -32.77 -11.27
CA TYR A 35 -10.02 -31.45 -10.71
C TYR A 35 -8.79 -30.55 -10.66
N THR A 36 -8.83 -29.42 -11.37
CA THR A 36 -7.71 -28.46 -11.51
C THR A 36 -7.78 -27.27 -10.54
N PHE A 37 -8.76 -27.25 -9.63
CA PHE A 37 -9.01 -26.11 -8.74
C PHE A 37 -7.79 -25.71 -7.87
N TYR A 38 -6.96 -26.68 -7.49
CA TYR A 38 -5.76 -26.45 -6.68
C TYR A 38 -4.76 -25.48 -7.35
N GLN A 39 -4.82 -25.31 -8.66
CA GLN A 39 -3.93 -24.43 -9.41
C GLN A 39 -4.22 -22.94 -9.14
N HIS A 40 -5.41 -22.62 -8.62
CA HIS A 40 -5.74 -21.26 -8.21
C HIS A 40 -5.00 -20.83 -6.93
N PHE A 41 -4.50 -21.77 -6.13
CA PHE A 41 -3.75 -21.44 -4.92
C PHE A 41 -2.41 -20.76 -5.23
N PHE A 42 -1.83 -20.99 -6.42
CA PHE A 42 -0.62 -20.28 -6.85
C PHE A 42 -0.82 -18.77 -6.98
N TYR A 43 -2.05 -18.28 -7.18
CA TYR A 43 -2.31 -16.84 -7.23
C TYR A 43 -2.11 -16.17 -5.87
N LEU A 44 -2.28 -16.88 -4.74
CA LEU A 44 -2.08 -16.31 -3.40
C LEU A 44 -0.65 -15.79 -3.19
N PRO A 45 0.42 -16.62 -3.30
CA PRO A 45 1.79 -16.12 -3.16
C PRO A 45 2.15 -15.11 -4.25
N ILE A 46 1.63 -15.25 -5.47
CA ILE A 46 1.88 -14.29 -6.56
C ILE A 46 1.33 -12.90 -6.21
N VAL A 47 0.04 -12.82 -5.89
CA VAL A 47 -0.63 -11.55 -5.57
C VAL A 47 0.02 -10.91 -4.35
N LEU A 48 0.27 -11.68 -3.29
CA LEU A 48 0.86 -11.15 -2.06
C LEU A 48 2.29 -10.64 -2.30
N SER A 49 3.07 -11.35 -3.11
CA SER A 49 4.43 -10.92 -3.45
C SER A 49 4.47 -9.67 -4.33
N SER A 50 3.63 -9.58 -5.35
CA SER A 50 3.47 -8.37 -6.17
C SER A 50 2.91 -7.21 -5.37
N PHE A 51 2.05 -7.47 -4.40
CA PHE A 51 1.53 -6.44 -3.51
C PHE A 51 2.64 -5.86 -2.63
N TRP A 52 3.45 -6.70 -1.98
CA TRP A 52 4.52 -6.24 -1.09
C TRP A 52 5.77 -5.69 -1.78
N TRP A 53 6.19 -6.32 -2.88
CA TRP A 53 7.42 -5.94 -3.60
C TRP A 53 7.18 -5.23 -4.94
N ARG A 54 5.92 -4.85 -5.24
CA ARG A 54 5.51 -4.12 -6.45
C ARG A 54 5.98 -4.87 -7.71
N ARG A 55 6.68 -4.18 -8.63
CA ARG A 55 7.23 -4.77 -9.86
C ARG A 55 8.18 -5.93 -9.63
N LYS A 56 8.88 -6.00 -8.49
CA LYS A 56 9.82 -7.11 -8.21
C LYS A 56 9.09 -8.43 -7.90
N GLY A 57 7.80 -8.41 -7.57
CA GLY A 57 7.01 -9.63 -7.39
C GLY A 57 6.82 -10.45 -8.66
N ILE A 58 7.02 -9.84 -9.85
CA ILE A 58 6.89 -10.53 -11.14
C ILE A 58 7.86 -11.72 -11.26
N TRP A 59 9.01 -11.68 -10.59
CA TRP A 59 9.98 -12.77 -10.59
C TRP A 59 9.39 -14.07 -10.01
N ILE A 60 8.54 -13.98 -9.00
CA ILE A 60 7.87 -15.14 -8.40
C ILE A 60 6.84 -15.73 -9.37
N ALA A 61 6.12 -14.88 -10.10
CA ALA A 61 5.17 -15.33 -11.13
C ALA A 61 5.86 -16.03 -12.30
N ILE A 62 7.00 -15.49 -12.77
CA ILE A 62 7.82 -16.11 -13.81
C ILE A 62 8.36 -17.46 -13.33
N PHE A 63 8.89 -17.53 -12.11
CA PHE A 63 9.40 -18.76 -11.52
C PHE A 63 8.31 -19.86 -11.42
N LEU A 64 7.15 -19.52 -10.84
CA LEU A 64 6.03 -20.46 -10.72
C LEU A 64 5.45 -20.86 -12.09
N GLY A 65 5.39 -19.92 -13.04
CA GLY A 65 4.97 -20.19 -14.41
C GLY A 65 5.89 -21.20 -15.10
N ALA A 66 7.21 -20.96 -15.06
CA ALA A 66 8.21 -21.87 -15.60
C ALA A 66 8.10 -23.26 -14.95
N PHE A 67 7.96 -23.32 -13.63
CA PHE A 67 7.78 -24.57 -12.88
C PHE A 67 6.56 -25.38 -13.38
N THR A 68 5.42 -24.73 -13.61
CA THR A 68 4.22 -25.43 -14.11
C THR A 68 4.38 -25.95 -15.54
N ILE A 69 5.11 -25.24 -16.40
CA ILE A 69 5.39 -25.67 -17.77
C ILE A 69 6.35 -26.88 -17.74
N THR A 70 7.44 -26.81 -16.98
CA THR A 70 8.39 -27.91 -16.82
C THR A 70 7.68 -29.18 -16.31
N MET A 71 6.78 -29.03 -15.32
CA MET A 71 6.00 -30.14 -14.80
C MET A 71 5.01 -30.76 -15.80
N ALA A 72 4.57 -29.99 -16.81
CA ALA A 72 3.69 -30.46 -17.88
C ALA A 72 4.44 -31.11 -19.06
N LEU A 73 5.77 -30.92 -19.16
CA LEU A 73 6.58 -31.59 -20.18
C LEU A 73 6.82 -33.08 -19.84
N PHE A 74 6.96 -33.42 -18.56
CA PHE A 74 7.25 -34.81 -18.13
C PHE A 74 6.19 -35.86 -18.56
N PRO A 75 4.87 -35.59 -18.49
CA PRO A 75 3.84 -36.56 -18.90
C PRO A 75 3.62 -36.64 -20.41
N ASN A 76 4.26 -35.75 -21.20
CA ASN A 76 4.16 -35.63 -22.66
C ASN A 76 2.72 -35.61 -23.21
N GLN A 77 1.80 -34.97 -22.49
CA GLN A 77 0.40 -34.80 -22.92
C GLN A 77 0.18 -33.40 -23.53
N PRO A 78 -0.14 -33.28 -24.82
CA PRO A 78 -0.24 -31.98 -25.49
C PRO A 78 -1.35 -31.09 -24.93
N LYS A 79 -2.43 -31.67 -24.40
CA LYS A 79 -3.52 -30.93 -23.74
C LYS A 79 -3.07 -30.24 -22.45
N GLU A 80 -2.16 -30.84 -21.69
CA GLU A 80 -1.66 -30.27 -20.44
C GLU A 80 -0.70 -29.10 -20.69
N LEU A 81 0.10 -29.18 -21.76
CA LEU A 81 1.06 -28.14 -22.14
C LEU A 81 0.36 -26.81 -22.46
N PHE A 82 -0.71 -26.85 -23.27
CA PHE A 82 -1.48 -25.65 -23.60
C PHE A 82 -2.08 -24.98 -22.34
N SER A 83 -2.67 -25.79 -21.45
CA SER A 83 -3.23 -25.28 -20.18
C SER A 83 -2.17 -24.62 -19.30
N SER A 84 -0.97 -25.19 -19.22
CA SER A 84 0.14 -24.63 -18.45
C SER A 84 0.68 -23.32 -19.03
N ILE A 85 0.75 -23.18 -20.35
CA ILE A 85 1.15 -21.93 -21.01
C ILE A 85 0.16 -20.81 -20.70
N VAL A 86 -1.14 -21.06 -20.87
CA VAL A 86 -2.19 -20.07 -20.55
C VAL A 86 -2.11 -19.66 -19.08
N ARG A 87 -1.85 -20.62 -18.17
CA ARG A 87 -1.72 -20.34 -16.74
C ARG A 87 -0.49 -19.49 -16.42
N ALA A 88 0.66 -19.82 -17.00
CA ALA A 88 1.89 -19.03 -16.82
C ALA A 88 1.71 -17.59 -17.33
N ALA A 89 1.03 -17.41 -18.46
CA ALA A 89 0.66 -16.08 -18.95
C ALA A 89 -0.24 -15.34 -17.95
N MET A 90 -1.27 -16.02 -17.42
CA MET A 90 -2.16 -15.44 -16.40
C MET A 90 -1.41 -15.05 -15.10
N PHE A 91 -0.44 -15.84 -14.66
CA PHE A 91 0.40 -15.51 -13.50
C PHE A 91 1.15 -14.20 -13.72
N VAL A 92 1.77 -14.02 -14.88
CA VAL A 92 2.50 -12.80 -15.23
C VAL A 92 1.56 -11.60 -15.35
N ILE A 93 0.38 -11.77 -15.95
CA ILE A 93 -0.63 -10.71 -16.08
C ILE A 93 -1.09 -10.25 -14.69
N VAL A 94 -1.49 -11.18 -13.81
CA VAL A 94 -1.94 -10.86 -12.45
C VAL A 94 -0.83 -10.20 -11.64
N ALA A 95 0.39 -10.72 -11.72
CA ALA A 95 1.54 -10.15 -11.02
C ALA A 95 1.84 -8.72 -11.46
N SER A 96 1.72 -8.45 -12.77
CA SER A 96 1.95 -7.12 -13.34
C SER A 96 0.85 -6.14 -12.93
N LEU A 97 -0.43 -6.53 -13.03
CA LEU A 97 -1.56 -5.70 -12.62
C LEU A 97 -1.48 -5.31 -11.14
N VAL A 98 -1.27 -6.29 -10.26
CA VAL A 98 -1.13 -6.05 -8.82
C VAL A 98 0.12 -5.22 -8.52
N GLY A 99 1.22 -5.48 -9.22
CA GLY A 99 2.47 -4.74 -9.07
C GLY A 99 2.32 -3.26 -9.40
N ILE A 100 1.64 -2.93 -10.52
CA ILE A 100 1.34 -1.55 -10.93
C ILE A 100 0.40 -0.89 -9.92
N LEU A 101 -0.66 -1.58 -9.52
CA LEU A 101 -1.63 -1.04 -8.56
C LEU A 101 -0.98 -0.72 -7.20
N SER A 102 -0.09 -1.59 -6.72
CA SER A 102 0.65 -1.36 -5.47
C SER A 102 1.62 -0.16 -5.58
N GLU A 103 2.22 0.02 -6.75
CA GLU A 103 3.09 1.17 -7.03
C GLU A 103 2.31 2.48 -7.02
N GLU A 104 1.18 2.54 -7.74
CA GLU A 104 0.33 3.73 -7.80
C GLU A 104 -0.28 4.07 -6.43
N LYS A 105 -0.71 3.06 -5.66
CA LYS A 105 -1.15 3.25 -4.27
C LYS A 105 -0.06 3.90 -3.42
N THR A 106 1.17 3.40 -3.52
CA THR A 106 2.29 3.95 -2.74
C THR A 106 2.55 5.40 -3.12
N LYS A 107 2.63 5.71 -4.42
CA LYS A 107 2.85 7.08 -4.89
C LYS A 107 1.74 8.04 -4.44
N ALA A 108 0.49 7.60 -4.44
CA ALA A 108 -0.63 8.39 -3.94
C ALA A 108 -0.49 8.69 -2.44
N LEU A 109 -0.12 7.69 -1.64
CA LEU A 109 0.11 7.85 -0.21
C LEU A 109 1.31 8.77 0.10
N GLU A 110 2.41 8.64 -0.65
CA GLU A 110 3.57 9.52 -0.51
C GLU A 110 3.20 10.99 -0.78
N LYS A 111 2.43 11.25 -1.85
CA LYS A 111 1.93 12.60 -2.16
C LYS A 111 1.00 13.15 -1.08
N GLU A 112 0.14 12.31 -0.51
CA GLU A 112 -0.75 12.71 0.58
C GLU A 112 0.04 13.10 1.84
N ILE A 113 1.02 12.27 2.22
CA ILE A 113 1.90 12.55 3.37
C ILE A 113 2.70 13.83 3.13
N GLU A 114 3.27 14.01 1.94
CA GLU A 114 4.01 15.21 1.57
C GLU A 114 3.12 16.46 1.64
N PHE A 115 1.89 16.38 1.14
CA PHE A 115 0.92 17.47 1.23
C PHE A 115 0.58 17.81 2.69
N LYS A 116 0.31 16.80 3.53
CA LYS A 116 0.02 16.98 4.96
C LYS A 116 1.18 17.65 5.69
N LEU A 117 2.41 17.18 5.46
CA LEU A 117 3.62 17.73 6.07
C LEU A 117 3.89 19.17 5.60
N LYS A 118 3.79 19.45 4.30
CA LYS A 118 3.98 20.81 3.77
C LYS A 118 2.93 21.77 4.30
N THR A 119 1.66 21.37 4.28
CA THR A 119 0.57 22.19 4.82
C THR A 119 0.79 22.49 6.29
N ALA A 120 1.09 21.48 7.12
CA ALA A 120 1.40 21.70 8.53
C ALA A 120 2.57 22.68 8.72
N HIS A 121 3.67 22.50 7.99
CA HIS A 121 4.85 23.36 8.08
C HIS A 121 4.57 24.80 7.65
N PHE A 122 3.90 25.01 6.51
CA PHE A 122 3.65 26.35 5.95
C PHE A 122 2.57 27.13 6.68
N PHE A 123 1.61 26.48 7.34
CA PHE A 123 0.52 27.16 8.05
C PHE A 123 0.75 27.25 9.56
N PHE A 124 1.17 26.19 10.25
CA PHE A 124 1.26 26.24 11.71
C PHE A 124 2.37 27.15 12.22
N ASN A 125 3.51 27.20 11.54
CA ASN A 125 4.62 28.06 11.95
C ASN A 125 4.22 29.55 11.96
N PRO A 126 3.71 30.15 10.87
CA PRO A 126 3.27 31.53 10.90
C PRO A 126 2.03 31.77 11.76
N ILE A 127 1.10 30.81 11.88
CA ILE A 127 -0.06 30.92 12.79
C ILE A 127 0.43 31.04 14.24
N ALA A 128 1.35 30.19 14.68
CA ALA A 128 1.91 30.24 16.03
C ALA A 128 2.63 31.58 16.30
N ILE A 129 3.35 32.11 15.30
CA ILE A 129 3.98 33.44 15.40
C ILE A 129 2.92 34.53 15.54
N ALA A 130 1.86 34.48 14.73
CA ALA A 130 0.76 35.45 14.78
C ALA A 130 0.03 35.40 16.13
N GLU A 131 -0.28 34.20 16.64
CA GLU A 131 -0.88 33.99 17.97
C GLU A 131 0.01 34.61 19.06
N GLY A 132 1.33 34.38 19.02
CA GLY A 132 2.26 34.97 19.99
C GLY A 132 2.33 36.49 19.94
N PHE A 133 2.38 37.11 18.74
CA PHE A 133 2.33 38.56 18.63
C PHE A 133 1.00 39.15 19.09
N LEU A 134 -0.10 38.47 18.80
CA LEU A 134 -1.44 38.90 19.21
C LEU A 134 -1.58 38.85 20.74
N GLU A 135 -1.04 37.82 21.38
CA GLU A 135 -1.03 37.68 22.84
C GLU A 135 -0.22 38.80 23.50
N LEU A 136 0.96 39.11 22.98
CA LEU A 136 1.77 40.26 23.44
C LEU A 136 1.05 41.61 23.24
N ALA A 137 0.30 41.76 22.14
CA ALA A 137 -0.47 42.98 21.88
C ALA A 137 -1.64 43.13 22.85
N MET A 138 -2.36 42.03 23.15
CA MET A 138 -3.47 42.01 24.11
C MET A 138 -3.02 42.33 25.54
N GLU A 139 -1.83 41.86 25.95
CA GLU A 139 -1.27 42.14 27.28
C GLU A 139 -1.01 43.66 27.49
N ARG A 140 -0.72 44.38 26.40
CA ARG A 140 -0.39 45.82 26.41
C ARG A 140 -1.55 46.73 26.05
N ALA A 141 -2.68 46.17 25.60
CA ALA A 141 -3.81 46.93 25.07
C ALA A 141 -4.73 47.45 26.19
N ASN A 142 -5.36 48.60 25.95
CA ASN A 142 -6.50 49.09 26.72
C ASN A 142 -7.76 48.25 26.39
N GLU A 143 -8.75 48.27 27.30
CA GLU A 143 -9.96 47.43 27.20
C GLU A 143 -10.76 47.61 25.89
N GLU A 144 -10.68 48.77 25.25
CA GLU A 144 -11.32 49.02 23.95
C GLU A 144 -10.62 48.24 22.81
N VAL A 145 -9.29 48.34 22.68
CA VAL A 145 -8.52 47.66 21.62
C VAL A 145 -8.43 46.15 21.85
N LYS A 146 -8.47 45.72 23.12
CA LYS A 146 -8.44 44.32 23.51
C LYS A 146 -9.59 43.51 22.89
N LYS A 147 -10.78 44.11 22.74
CA LYS A 147 -11.95 43.46 22.12
C LYS A 147 -11.76 43.18 20.62
N ASP A 148 -11.11 44.09 19.90
CA ASP A 148 -10.80 43.92 18.48
C ASP A 148 -9.71 42.85 18.27
N LEU A 149 -8.71 42.81 19.17
CA LEU A 149 -7.68 41.78 19.18
C LEU A 149 -8.26 40.40 19.51
N GLU A 150 -9.22 40.30 20.43
CA GLU A 150 -9.89 39.03 20.75
C GLU A 150 -10.71 38.51 19.55
N THR A 151 -11.35 39.40 18.80
CA THR A 151 -12.03 39.05 17.54
C THR A 151 -11.02 38.53 16.50
N THR A 152 -9.84 39.15 16.42
CA THR A 152 -8.74 38.71 15.54
C THR A 152 -8.20 37.34 15.97
N LYS A 153 -8.06 37.10 17.28
CA LYS A 153 -7.65 35.80 17.84
C LYS A 153 -8.60 34.70 17.39
N ASN A 154 -9.90 34.92 17.56
CA ASN A 154 -10.93 33.97 17.17
C ASN A 154 -10.88 33.67 15.66
N ALA A 155 -10.57 34.65 14.82
CA ALA A 155 -10.41 34.43 13.38
C ALA A 155 -9.18 33.57 13.06
N ILE A 156 -8.04 33.81 13.72
CA ILE A 156 -6.82 32.99 13.57
C ILE A 156 -7.06 31.55 14.05
N GLU A 157 -7.72 31.37 15.18
CA GLU A 157 -8.07 30.05 15.72
C GLU A 157 -9.00 29.28 14.77
N ARG A 158 -9.94 29.96 14.09
CA ARG A 158 -10.78 29.33 13.06
C ARG A 158 -9.93 28.85 11.88
N ILE A 159 -9.00 29.66 11.38
CA ILE A 159 -8.08 29.26 10.31
C ILE A 159 -7.23 28.07 10.74
N LYS A 160 -6.70 28.09 11.98
CA LYS A 160 -5.93 26.99 12.55
C LYS A 160 -6.72 25.69 12.58
N LYS A 161 -7.98 25.72 13.04
CA LYS A 161 -8.88 24.55 13.04
C LYS A 161 -9.13 23.99 11.64
N VAL A 162 -9.30 24.85 10.63
CA VAL A 162 -9.45 24.38 9.24
C VAL A 162 -8.18 23.67 8.78
N VAL A 163 -7.01 24.25 9.05
CA VAL A 163 -5.71 23.64 8.69
C VAL A 163 -5.51 22.31 9.41
N GLU A 164 -5.82 22.24 10.71
CA GLU A 164 -5.80 20.99 11.49
C GLU A 164 -6.72 19.93 10.86
N ASN A 165 -7.98 20.28 10.56
CA ASN A 165 -8.92 19.37 9.93
C ASN A 165 -8.47 18.90 8.54
N VAL A 166 -7.85 19.77 7.74
CA VAL A 166 -7.31 19.42 6.42
C VAL A 166 -6.12 18.48 6.54
N VAL A 167 -5.20 18.72 7.48
CA VAL A 167 -3.99 17.92 7.66
C VAL A 167 -4.30 16.57 8.30
N GLU A 168 -5.17 16.53 9.31
CA GLU A 168 -5.48 15.30 10.04
C GLU A 168 -6.55 14.45 9.34
N ARG A 169 -7.64 15.09 8.90
CA ARG A 169 -8.86 14.40 8.44
C ARG A 169 -9.09 14.54 6.93
N GLY A 170 -8.41 15.47 6.26
CA GLY A 170 -8.66 15.78 4.86
C GLY A 170 -9.99 16.49 4.61
N GLU A 171 -10.58 17.08 5.65
CA GLU A 171 -11.88 17.75 5.59
C GLU A 171 -11.69 19.28 5.62
N ILE A 172 -12.36 19.99 4.71
CA ILE A 172 -12.34 21.46 4.69
C ILE A 172 -13.56 21.95 5.49
N LYS A 173 -13.39 22.01 6.82
CA LYS A 173 -14.40 22.54 7.74
C LYS A 173 -13.73 23.18 8.95
N GLU A 174 -14.41 24.17 9.55
CA GLU A 174 -14.01 24.81 10.81
C GLU A 174 -14.40 23.95 12.03
#